data_AF-A0A7S4MML6-F1
#
_entry.id   AF-A0A7S4MML6-F1
#
_cell.length_a   1.000
_cell.length_b   1.000
_cell.length_c   1.000
_cell.angle_alpha   90.00
_cell.angle_beta   90.00
_cell.angle_gamma   90.00
#
_symmetry.space_group_name_H-M   'P 1'
#
loop_
_entity.id
_entity.type
_entity.pdbx_description
1 polymer ?
#
loop_
_entity_poly.entity_id
_entity_poly.type
_entity_poly.pdbx_seq_one_letter_code
_entity_poly.pdbx_strand_id
1 'polypeptide(L)'
;GLRALTLLNYANTLLQQGDSQYITSYLWTGSNTYNGGAIKYDLDWIVSNWQQNGCDLWEEIQSNDFFWNRFTMKASLFVGYQFAAKMGDTNSAQAYLQTAQAINATLINHWNGEFIFESTNREEDAAVILGLNNGYSDDGFFSPTDPRVVATINTLNNLFYFAYPINTKDSENAVPGILYGRYQGDTYAGGNPWVLTSASLAQLFYRGATGFVGQNEVPAEESLAHWQQIFLRVIHEHHSIRKMKKYTPLQFARLVTSAGDAVLDRIRYHTQSSGFHQPEQLDKNTGAEASATDLTWSYATILKAMWHRNNAASTTLDRF
;
A
#
# COMPACT_ATOMS: atom_id res chain seq x y z
N GLY A 1 -12.42 8.97 2.09
CA GLY A 1 -12.15 7.66 1.48
C GLY A 1 -12.09 6.54 2.51
N LEU A 2 -11.09 6.54 3.39
CA LEU A 2 -10.76 5.40 4.27
C LEU A 2 -11.88 4.98 5.24
N ARG A 3 -12.56 5.95 5.87
CA ARG A 3 -13.69 5.65 6.78
C ARG A 3 -14.84 4.95 6.04
N ALA A 4 -15.30 5.52 4.92
CA ALA A 4 -16.28 4.89 4.05
C ALA A 4 -15.87 3.46 3.65
N LEU A 5 -14.64 3.27 3.17
CA LEU A 5 -14.15 1.95 2.74
C LEU A 5 -14.19 0.91 3.87
N THR A 6 -13.77 1.30 5.07
CA THR A 6 -13.80 0.41 6.25
C THR A 6 -15.23 0.03 6.62
N LEU A 7 -16.12 1.02 6.69
CA LEU A 7 -17.53 0.80 7.03
C LEU A 7 -18.27 0.01 5.94
N LEU A 8 -17.92 0.20 4.66
CA LEU A 8 -18.44 -0.59 3.53
C LEU A 8 -18.05 -2.06 3.63
N ASN A 9 -16.81 -2.37 4.02
CA ASN A 9 -16.39 -3.75 4.23
C ASN A 9 -17.21 -4.40 5.34
N TYR A 10 -17.38 -3.71 6.47
CA TYR A 10 -18.21 -4.19 7.58
C TYR A 10 -19.69 -4.35 7.18
N ALA A 11 -20.25 -3.36 6.48
CA ALA A 11 -21.64 -3.40 6.01
C ALA A 11 -21.88 -4.53 5.00
N ASN A 12 -20.93 -4.85 4.11
CA ASN A 12 -21.03 -6.01 3.24
C ASN A 12 -21.06 -7.33 4.02
N THR A 13 -20.28 -7.47 5.11
CA THR A 13 -20.33 -8.64 6.00
C THR A 13 -21.69 -8.75 6.69
N LEU A 14 -22.21 -7.67 7.26
CA LEU A 14 -23.54 -7.66 7.89
C LEU A 14 -24.65 -8.00 6.88
N LEU A 15 -24.52 -7.53 5.64
CA LEU A 15 -25.50 -7.81 4.59
C LEU A 15 -25.54 -9.30 4.25
N GLN A 16 -24.38 -9.97 4.22
CA GLN A 16 -24.30 -11.43 4.05
C GLN A 16 -24.92 -12.21 5.22
N GLN A 17 -24.94 -11.61 6.42
CA GLN A 17 -25.55 -12.17 7.62
C GLN A 17 -27.05 -11.87 7.73
N GLY A 18 -27.61 -11.05 6.84
CA GLY A 18 -29.04 -10.69 6.81
C GLY A 18 -29.40 -9.43 7.62
N ASP A 19 -28.42 -8.69 8.15
CA ASP A 19 -28.63 -7.53 9.03
C ASP A 19 -28.94 -6.21 8.28
N SER A 20 -29.81 -6.28 7.26
CA SER A 20 -30.16 -5.14 6.40
C SER A 20 -30.74 -3.95 7.18
N GLN A 21 -31.48 -4.18 8.26
CA GLN A 21 -32.08 -3.12 9.07
C GLN A 21 -31.02 -2.31 9.84
N TYR A 22 -29.99 -2.97 10.37
CA TYR A 22 -28.90 -2.26 11.06
C TYR A 22 -28.12 -1.40 10.05
N ILE A 23 -27.84 -1.95 8.88
CA ILE A 23 -27.15 -1.25 7.79
C ILE A 23 -27.91 0.02 7.40
N THR A 24 -29.19 -0.09 7.07
CA THR A 24 -29.98 1.08 6.65
C THR A 24 -30.12 2.08 7.77
N SER A 25 -30.30 1.66 9.02
CA SER A 25 -30.54 2.56 10.14
C SER A 25 -29.30 3.34 10.59
N TYR A 26 -28.10 2.76 10.47
CA TYR A 26 -26.90 3.29 11.13
C TYR A 26 -25.67 3.46 10.24
N LEU A 27 -25.54 2.71 9.15
CA LEU A 27 -24.32 2.69 8.33
C LEU A 27 -24.49 3.38 6.99
N TRP A 28 -25.56 3.04 6.26
CA TRP A 28 -25.79 3.45 4.88
C TRP A 28 -26.55 4.78 4.77
N THR A 29 -27.78 4.86 5.29
CA THR A 29 -28.72 5.97 5.06
C THR A 29 -29.61 6.21 6.28
N GLY A 30 -29.26 7.12 7.19
CA GLY A 30 -30.03 7.34 8.42
C GLY A 30 -30.16 8.80 8.87
N SER A 31 -31.18 9.04 9.69
CA SER A 31 -31.67 10.26 10.36
C SER A 31 -31.03 11.63 10.03
N ASN A 32 -31.90 12.59 9.68
CA ASN A 32 -31.64 14.03 9.52
C ASN A 32 -31.06 14.72 10.77
N THR A 33 -31.00 14.03 11.92
CA THR A 33 -30.57 14.61 13.17
C THR A 33 -29.07 14.42 13.43
N TYR A 34 -28.40 13.45 12.78
CA TYR A 34 -26.97 13.14 13.01
C TYR A 34 -26.23 12.50 11.81
N ASN A 35 -26.66 12.72 10.56
CA ASN A 35 -26.10 12.06 9.36
C ASN A 35 -25.97 10.54 9.57
N GLY A 36 -27.05 9.86 9.93
CA GLY A 36 -27.11 8.42 10.26
C GLY A 36 -26.75 7.44 9.11
N GLY A 37 -25.97 7.88 8.14
CA GLY A 37 -25.29 7.05 7.16
C GLY A 37 -23.88 7.58 6.92
N ALA A 38 -22.93 7.24 7.79
CA ALA A 38 -21.54 7.69 7.67
C ALA A 38 -20.91 7.28 6.33
N ILE A 39 -21.33 6.13 5.78
CA ILE A 39 -20.89 5.69 4.45
C ILE A 39 -21.34 6.67 3.38
N LYS A 40 -22.65 6.92 3.27
CA LYS A 40 -23.19 7.80 2.23
C LYS A 40 -22.67 9.23 2.38
N TYR A 41 -22.61 9.74 3.61
CA TYR A 41 -22.06 11.06 3.89
C TYR A 41 -20.63 11.21 3.36
N ASP A 42 -19.76 10.25 3.67
CA ASP A 42 -18.36 10.29 3.23
C ASP A 42 -18.23 10.18 1.70
N LEU A 43 -19.03 9.33 1.06
CA LEU A 43 -18.97 9.15 -0.40
C LEU A 43 -19.51 10.37 -1.13
N ASP A 44 -20.64 10.94 -0.69
CA ASP A 44 -21.22 12.17 -1.25
C ASP A 44 -20.27 13.37 -1.06
N TRP A 45 -19.54 13.41 0.05
CA TRP A 45 -18.49 14.40 0.25
C TRP A 45 -17.36 14.22 -0.77
N ILE A 46 -16.88 13.00 -1.04
CA ILE A 46 -15.84 12.78 -2.07
C ILE A 46 -16.35 13.20 -3.45
N VAL A 47 -17.57 12.81 -3.83
CA VAL A 47 -18.20 13.22 -5.11
C VAL A 47 -18.13 14.74 -5.30
N SER A 48 -18.39 15.49 -4.23
CA SER A 48 -18.46 16.96 -4.27
C SER A 48 -17.11 17.66 -4.12
N ASN A 49 -16.08 16.99 -3.58
CA ASN A 49 -14.86 17.67 -3.11
C ASN A 49 -13.53 17.05 -3.57
N TRP A 50 -13.51 15.95 -4.34
CA TRP A 50 -12.26 15.27 -4.71
C TRP A 50 -11.24 16.13 -5.48
N GLN A 51 -11.66 17.24 -6.10
CA GLN A 51 -10.80 18.17 -6.82
C GLN A 51 -10.29 19.35 -5.97
N GLN A 52 -10.76 19.46 -4.72
CA GLN A 52 -10.37 20.57 -3.86
C GLN A 52 -8.96 20.37 -3.33
N ASN A 53 -8.32 21.49 -2.98
CA ASN A 53 -7.02 21.47 -2.32
C ASN A 53 -7.15 20.81 -0.94
N GLY A 54 -6.23 19.91 -0.62
CA GLY A 54 -6.20 19.20 0.64
C GLY A 54 -4.78 19.09 1.18
N CYS A 55 -4.62 18.36 2.27
CA CYS A 55 -3.32 17.99 2.83
C CYS A 55 -2.94 16.58 2.39
N ASP A 56 -1.65 16.28 2.33
CA ASP A 56 -1.17 14.92 2.18
C ASP A 56 -1.35 14.11 3.48
N LEU A 57 -1.11 12.80 3.41
CA LEU A 57 -1.22 11.92 4.58
C LEU A 57 -0.19 12.20 5.69
N TRP A 58 0.88 12.93 5.40
CA TRP A 58 1.89 13.31 6.38
C TRP A 58 1.60 14.65 7.06
N GLU A 59 0.49 15.30 6.67
CA GLU A 59 0.01 16.56 7.25
C GLU A 59 0.96 17.76 7.04
N GLU A 60 1.69 17.80 5.92
CA GLU A 60 2.80 18.75 5.71
C GLU A 60 2.64 19.67 4.52
N ILE A 61 2.17 19.14 3.38
CA ILE A 61 2.05 19.92 2.15
C ILE A 61 0.62 19.86 1.63
N GLN A 62 0.27 20.90 0.87
CA GLN A 62 -1.03 20.99 0.25
C GLN A 62 -0.95 20.82 -1.26
N SER A 63 -1.90 20.09 -1.80
CA SER A 63 -2.13 19.88 -3.21
C SER A 63 -3.56 19.38 -3.40
N ASN A 64 -4.11 19.57 -4.60
CA ASN A 64 -5.32 18.88 -5.04
C ASN A 64 -4.99 17.61 -5.84
N ASP A 65 -3.72 17.25 -5.98
CA ASP A 65 -3.23 16.19 -6.87
C ASP A 65 -2.25 15.25 -6.17
N PHE A 66 -2.72 14.59 -5.12
CA PHE A 66 -1.99 13.54 -4.40
C PHE A 66 -2.41 12.15 -4.88
N PHE A 67 -1.45 11.32 -5.25
CA PHE A 67 -1.69 9.94 -5.70
C PHE A 67 -2.42 9.13 -4.63
N TRP A 68 -1.91 9.15 -3.38
CA TRP A 68 -2.50 8.40 -2.28
C TRP A 68 -3.96 8.77 -2.02
N ASN A 69 -4.27 10.07 -1.99
CA ASN A 69 -5.63 10.57 -1.80
C ASN A 69 -6.56 10.08 -2.92
N ARG A 70 -6.17 10.33 -4.17
CA ARG A 70 -6.98 9.97 -5.34
C ARG A 70 -7.20 8.47 -5.41
N PHE A 71 -6.17 7.67 -5.17
CA PHE A 71 -6.29 6.22 -5.35
C PHE A 71 -7.19 5.59 -4.28
N THR A 72 -7.09 6.05 -3.02
CA THR A 72 -7.99 5.59 -1.95
C THR A 72 -9.42 6.14 -2.09
N MET A 73 -9.61 7.36 -2.61
CA MET A 73 -10.93 7.91 -2.94
C MET A 73 -11.61 7.07 -4.03
N LYS A 74 -10.92 6.80 -5.14
CA LYS A 74 -11.39 5.91 -6.21
C LYS A 74 -11.85 4.56 -5.64
N ALA A 75 -11.01 3.92 -4.82
CA ALA A 75 -11.35 2.62 -4.23
C ALA A 75 -12.63 2.67 -3.40
N SER A 76 -12.77 3.69 -2.53
CA SER A 76 -13.96 3.85 -1.70
C SER A 76 -15.23 4.09 -2.53
N LEU A 77 -15.15 4.87 -3.61
CA LEU A 77 -16.27 5.12 -4.50
C LEU A 77 -16.63 3.89 -5.34
N PHE A 78 -15.65 3.10 -5.78
CA PHE A 78 -15.92 1.87 -6.54
C PHE A 78 -16.66 0.83 -5.69
N VAL A 79 -16.21 0.59 -4.45
CA VAL A 79 -16.91 -0.27 -3.49
C VAL A 79 -18.28 0.34 -3.12
N GLY A 80 -18.34 1.67 -2.95
CA GLY A 80 -19.56 2.42 -2.67
C GLY A 80 -20.61 2.28 -3.78
N TYR A 81 -20.21 2.31 -5.05
CA TYR A 81 -21.08 2.08 -6.21
C TYR A 81 -21.74 0.70 -6.13
N GLN A 82 -20.95 -0.36 -5.92
CA GLN A 82 -21.46 -1.72 -5.83
C GLN A 82 -22.42 -1.88 -4.65
N PHE A 83 -22.09 -1.26 -3.52
CA PHE A 83 -22.92 -1.31 -2.33
C PHE A 83 -24.24 -0.54 -2.51
N ALA A 84 -24.19 0.68 -3.07
CA ALA A 84 -25.37 1.48 -3.38
C ALA A 84 -26.36 0.72 -4.28
N ALA A 85 -25.85 0.03 -5.30
CA ALA A 85 -26.65 -0.81 -6.18
C ALA A 85 -27.36 -1.95 -5.43
N LYS A 86 -26.67 -2.64 -4.50
CA LYS A 86 -27.27 -3.67 -3.63
C LYS A 86 -28.37 -3.12 -2.72
N MET A 87 -28.24 -1.87 -2.28
CA MET A 87 -29.22 -1.18 -1.44
C MET A 87 -30.37 -0.56 -2.23
N GLY A 88 -30.37 -0.66 -3.57
CA GLY A 88 -31.38 -0.05 -4.44
C GLY A 88 -31.24 1.47 -4.63
N ASP A 89 -30.14 2.08 -4.18
CA ASP A 89 -29.85 3.51 -4.36
C ASP A 89 -29.12 3.74 -5.69
N THR A 90 -29.87 3.65 -6.78
CA THR A 90 -29.33 3.74 -8.15
C THR A 90 -28.73 5.10 -8.48
N ASN A 91 -29.25 6.18 -7.90
CA ASN A 91 -28.74 7.54 -8.11
C ASN A 91 -27.34 7.70 -7.50
N SER A 92 -27.16 7.30 -6.24
CA SER A 92 -25.84 7.33 -5.60
C SER A 92 -24.88 6.38 -6.30
N ALA A 93 -25.33 5.18 -6.68
CA ALA A 93 -24.50 4.22 -7.41
C ALA A 93 -23.92 4.84 -8.69
N GLN A 94 -24.76 5.49 -9.50
CA GLN A 94 -24.33 6.12 -10.75
C GLN A 94 -23.34 7.27 -10.49
N ALA A 95 -23.61 8.13 -9.50
CA ALA A 95 -22.72 9.23 -9.14
C ALA A 95 -21.35 8.73 -8.69
N TYR A 96 -21.31 7.71 -7.82
CA TYR A 96 -20.05 7.15 -7.33
C TYR A 96 -19.23 6.50 -8.44
N LEU A 97 -19.87 5.77 -9.35
CA LEU A 97 -19.17 5.18 -10.49
C LEU A 97 -18.57 6.25 -11.41
N GLN A 98 -19.34 7.29 -11.74
CA GLN A 98 -18.87 8.39 -12.58
C GLN A 98 -17.68 9.12 -11.94
N THR A 99 -17.75 9.43 -10.64
CA THR A 99 -16.64 10.08 -9.94
C THR A 99 -15.42 9.16 -9.83
N ALA A 100 -15.60 7.87 -9.54
CA ALA A 100 -14.49 6.91 -9.48
C ALA A 100 -13.75 6.83 -10.83
N GLN A 101 -14.50 6.80 -11.94
CA GLN A 101 -13.93 6.82 -13.30
C GLN A 101 -13.19 8.13 -13.59
N ALA A 102 -13.75 9.27 -13.20
CA ALA A 102 -13.10 10.57 -13.36
C ALA A 102 -11.78 10.65 -12.57
N ILE A 103 -11.76 10.18 -11.32
CA ILE A 103 -10.53 10.10 -10.52
C ILE A 103 -9.52 9.15 -11.20
N ASN A 104 -9.96 7.96 -11.62
CA ASN A 104 -9.08 6.97 -12.26
C ASN A 104 -8.39 7.52 -13.51
N ALA A 105 -9.09 8.33 -14.31
CA ALA A 105 -8.52 8.97 -15.50
C ALA A 105 -7.38 9.95 -15.18
N THR A 106 -7.30 10.46 -13.95
CA THR A 106 -6.22 11.37 -13.52
C THR A 106 -5.00 10.63 -12.96
N LEU A 107 -5.19 9.44 -12.38
CA LEU A 107 -4.12 8.69 -11.70
C LEU A 107 -2.98 8.30 -12.64
N ILE A 108 -3.25 8.13 -13.94
CA ILE A 108 -2.19 7.82 -14.92
C ILE A 108 -1.16 8.95 -15.05
N ASN A 109 -1.54 10.19 -14.75
CA ASN A 109 -0.65 11.34 -14.83
C ASN A 109 0.42 11.35 -13.73
N HIS A 110 0.27 10.51 -12.70
CA HIS A 110 1.29 10.29 -11.68
C HIS A 110 2.42 9.37 -12.15
N TRP A 111 2.29 8.73 -13.32
CA TRP A 111 3.40 8.03 -13.96
C TRP A 111 4.23 9.02 -14.79
N ASN A 112 5.45 9.32 -14.36
CA ASN A 112 6.34 10.26 -15.06
C ASN A 112 7.22 9.62 -16.14
N GLY A 113 7.08 8.31 -16.39
CA GLY A 113 7.95 7.53 -17.29
C GLY A 113 9.00 6.69 -16.56
N GLU A 114 9.23 6.94 -15.28
CA GLU A 114 10.21 6.24 -14.46
C GLU A 114 9.60 5.60 -13.21
N PHE A 115 8.75 6.33 -12.49
CA PHE A 115 8.04 5.87 -11.31
C PHE A 115 6.68 6.56 -11.17
N ILE A 116 5.85 6.04 -10.26
CA ILE A 116 4.61 6.68 -9.84
C ILE A 116 4.97 7.68 -8.73
N PHE A 117 4.80 8.97 -8.97
CA PHE A 117 5.11 10.03 -8.00
C PHE A 117 3.89 10.43 -7.18
N GLU A 118 4.09 10.85 -5.93
CA GLU A 118 2.97 11.21 -5.05
C GLU A 118 2.29 12.51 -5.48
N SER A 119 3.08 13.55 -5.73
CA SER A 119 2.62 14.87 -6.16
C SER A 119 3.76 15.68 -6.77
N THR A 120 3.47 16.73 -7.55
CA THR A 120 4.52 17.55 -8.19
C THR A 120 5.35 18.38 -7.20
N ASN A 121 4.84 18.60 -5.98
CA ASN A 121 5.57 19.28 -4.91
C ASN A 121 6.33 18.32 -3.99
N ARG A 122 6.13 16.99 -4.14
CA ARG A 122 6.90 15.93 -3.48
C ARG A 122 6.72 14.62 -4.24
N GLU A 123 7.70 14.30 -5.08
CA GLU A 123 7.58 13.21 -6.05
C GLU A 123 7.91 11.85 -5.43
N GLU A 124 9.12 11.67 -4.90
CA GLU A 124 9.58 10.42 -4.29
C GLU A 124 9.07 10.28 -2.84
N ASP A 125 7.91 9.65 -2.68
CA ASP A 125 7.22 9.50 -1.40
C ASP A 125 6.62 8.09 -1.22
N ALA A 126 6.83 7.47 -0.07
CA ALA A 126 6.29 6.18 0.33
C ALA A 126 4.76 6.20 0.54
N ALA A 127 4.14 7.38 0.54
CA ALA A 127 2.71 7.60 0.30
C ALA A 127 2.18 6.75 -0.85
N VAL A 128 2.96 6.64 -1.93
CA VAL A 128 2.61 5.85 -3.11
C VAL A 128 2.50 4.37 -2.77
N ILE A 129 3.43 3.81 -1.98
CA ILE A 129 3.38 2.41 -1.53
C ILE A 129 2.14 2.16 -0.66
N LEU A 130 1.81 3.10 0.24
CA LEU A 130 0.57 3.04 1.03
C LEU A 130 -0.67 3.14 0.13
N GLY A 131 -0.62 3.96 -0.93
CA GLY A 131 -1.71 4.14 -1.89
C GLY A 131 -1.94 2.87 -2.72
N LEU A 132 -0.87 2.26 -3.22
CA LEU A 132 -0.89 0.99 -3.94
C LEU A 132 -1.48 -0.14 -3.08
N ASN A 133 -1.26 -0.11 -1.76
CA ASN A 133 -1.89 -1.07 -0.87
C ASN A 133 -3.36 -0.76 -0.56
N ASN A 134 -3.67 0.48 -0.20
CA ASN A 134 -5.00 0.83 0.33
C ASN A 134 -6.01 1.25 -0.76
N GLY A 135 -5.55 1.54 -1.98
CA GLY A 135 -6.36 2.01 -3.10
C GLY A 135 -6.51 1.02 -4.27
N TYR A 136 -5.73 -0.06 -4.31
CA TYR A 136 -5.88 -1.08 -5.35
C TYR A 136 -7.21 -1.83 -5.18
N SER A 137 -8.04 -1.79 -6.22
CA SER A 137 -9.43 -2.28 -6.23
C SER A 137 -9.60 -3.57 -7.04
N ASP A 138 -8.53 -4.36 -7.19
CA ASP A 138 -8.48 -5.60 -7.98
C ASP A 138 -8.95 -5.43 -9.44
N ASP A 139 -8.75 -4.24 -10.01
CA ASP A 139 -9.21 -3.85 -11.37
C ASP A 139 -8.06 -3.81 -12.40
N GLY A 140 -6.89 -4.34 -12.03
CA GLY A 140 -5.69 -4.38 -12.86
C GLY A 140 -4.94 -3.04 -12.99
N PHE A 141 -5.55 -1.90 -12.64
CA PHE A 141 -4.90 -0.61 -12.74
C PHE A 141 -3.89 -0.42 -11.61
N PHE A 142 -2.60 -0.32 -11.95
CA PHE A 142 -1.48 -0.34 -11.00
C PHE A 142 -1.56 -1.56 -10.06
N SER A 143 -1.75 -2.74 -10.65
CA SER A 143 -1.68 -3.99 -9.89
C SER A 143 -0.31 -4.16 -9.21
N PRO A 144 -0.22 -4.96 -8.14
CA PRO A 144 1.07 -5.28 -7.50
C PRO A 144 2.11 -5.92 -8.44
N THR A 145 1.70 -6.47 -9.58
CA THR A 145 2.57 -7.05 -10.61
C THR A 145 2.86 -6.10 -11.78
N ASP A 146 2.24 -4.91 -11.81
CA ASP A 146 2.40 -3.91 -12.86
C ASP A 146 3.85 -3.41 -12.94
N PRO A 147 4.47 -3.37 -14.14
CA PRO A 147 5.84 -2.87 -14.30
C PRO A 147 6.09 -1.48 -13.70
N ARG A 148 5.09 -0.61 -13.71
CA ARG A 148 5.17 0.76 -13.15
C ARG A 148 5.24 0.73 -11.62
N VAL A 149 4.53 -0.21 -10.99
CA VAL A 149 4.62 -0.46 -9.54
C VAL A 149 5.99 -1.01 -9.18
N VAL A 150 6.50 -1.97 -9.95
CA VAL A 150 7.85 -2.53 -9.73
C VAL A 150 8.94 -1.47 -9.90
N ALA A 151 8.83 -0.61 -10.93
CA ALA A 151 9.74 0.51 -11.15
C ALA A 151 9.71 1.48 -9.95
N THR A 152 8.52 1.80 -9.44
CA THR A 152 8.33 2.65 -8.25
C THR A 152 8.99 2.05 -7.00
N ILE A 153 8.82 0.74 -6.76
CA ILE A 153 9.51 0.06 -5.66
C ILE A 153 11.02 0.18 -5.83
N ASN A 154 11.55 -0.04 -7.04
CA ASN A 154 12.98 0.08 -7.29
C ASN A 154 13.51 1.51 -7.06
N THR A 155 12.78 2.54 -7.48
CA THR A 155 13.14 3.95 -7.24
C THR A 155 13.20 4.26 -5.76
N LEU A 156 12.15 3.90 -4.99
CA LEU A 156 12.12 4.15 -3.55
C LEU A 156 13.14 3.29 -2.78
N ASN A 157 13.42 2.06 -3.25
CA ASN A 157 14.50 1.24 -2.70
C ASN A 157 15.85 1.95 -2.89
N ASN A 158 16.08 2.52 -4.07
CA ASN A 158 17.29 3.28 -4.36
C ASN A 158 17.41 4.51 -3.45
N LEU A 159 16.33 5.30 -3.32
CA LEU A 159 16.27 6.45 -2.42
C LEU A 159 16.67 6.07 -1.00
N PHE A 160 15.92 5.14 -0.37
CA PHE A 160 16.10 4.85 1.06
C PHE A 160 17.35 4.04 1.36
N TYR A 161 17.87 3.29 0.40
CA TYR A 161 19.17 2.63 0.53
C TYR A 161 20.30 3.66 0.71
N PHE A 162 20.28 4.77 -0.03
CA PHE A 162 21.30 5.82 0.08
C PHE A 162 21.00 6.88 1.13
N ALA A 163 19.73 7.11 1.46
CA ALA A 163 19.34 8.11 2.46
C ALA A 163 19.64 7.67 3.91
N TYR A 164 19.61 6.35 4.20
CA TYR A 164 19.71 5.83 5.55
C TYR A 164 20.92 4.91 5.73
N PRO A 165 21.97 5.34 6.46
CA PRO A 165 23.16 4.52 6.74
C PRO A 165 22.86 3.16 7.37
N ILE A 166 21.77 3.03 8.13
CA ILE A 166 21.35 1.75 8.72
C ILE A 166 21.08 0.70 7.64
N ASN A 167 20.56 1.09 6.46
CA ASN A 167 20.26 0.14 5.40
C ASN A 167 21.51 -0.53 4.84
N THR A 168 22.60 0.22 4.64
CA THR A 168 23.88 -0.32 4.18
C THR A 168 24.59 -1.11 5.29
N LYS A 169 24.59 -0.57 6.51
CA LYS A 169 25.20 -1.23 7.68
C LYS A 169 24.57 -2.59 7.97
N ASP A 170 23.25 -2.68 7.91
CA ASP A 170 22.54 -3.96 8.11
C ASP A 170 22.86 -4.96 7.00
N SER A 171 22.92 -4.50 5.76
CA SER A 171 23.28 -5.34 4.62
C SER A 171 24.70 -5.90 4.72
N GLU A 172 25.68 -5.09 5.14
CA GLU A 172 27.05 -5.52 5.43
C GLU A 172 27.13 -6.53 6.58
N ASN A 173 26.20 -6.45 7.54
CA ASN A 173 26.07 -7.38 8.66
C ASN A 173 25.12 -8.56 8.37
N ALA A 174 24.76 -8.79 7.11
CA ALA A 174 23.90 -9.88 6.65
C ALA A 174 22.51 -9.91 7.30
N VAL A 175 21.99 -8.77 7.76
CA VAL A 175 20.59 -8.60 8.14
C VAL A 175 19.83 -8.25 6.86
N PRO A 176 18.98 -9.13 6.30
CA PRO A 176 18.28 -8.84 5.04
C PRO A 176 17.24 -7.72 5.23
N GLY A 177 16.67 -7.23 4.14
CA GLY A 177 15.58 -6.27 4.12
C GLY A 177 15.98 -4.87 3.68
N ILE A 178 15.04 -3.94 3.76
CA ILE A 178 15.28 -2.50 3.60
C ILE A 178 14.22 -1.76 4.42
N LEU A 179 14.63 -0.68 5.08
CA LEU A 179 13.72 0.20 5.81
C LEU A 179 13.42 1.44 4.96
N TYR A 180 12.14 1.75 4.84
CA TYR A 180 11.62 2.95 4.16
C TYR A 180 11.32 4.03 5.18
N GLY A 181 11.45 5.29 4.79
CA GLY A 181 10.91 6.44 5.54
C GLY A 181 9.65 6.95 4.87
N ARG A 182 9.39 8.26 5.00
CA ARG A 182 8.28 8.92 4.30
C ARG A 182 8.69 9.34 2.90
N TYR A 183 9.66 10.24 2.75
CA TYR A 183 10.04 10.81 1.45
C TYR A 183 11.48 11.34 1.44
N GLN A 184 11.97 11.74 0.27
CA GLN A 184 13.30 12.31 0.10
C GLN A 184 13.44 13.62 0.91
N GLY A 185 14.46 13.69 1.77
CA GLY A 185 14.76 14.91 2.53
C GLY A 185 13.83 15.16 3.72
N ASP A 186 13.11 14.15 4.20
CA ASP A 186 12.36 14.22 5.46
C ASP A 186 13.25 14.70 6.62
N THR A 187 12.69 15.53 7.49
CA THR A 187 13.36 16.09 8.68
C THR A 187 12.60 15.87 9.99
N TYR A 188 11.36 15.38 9.93
CA TYR A 188 10.55 15.15 11.12
C TYR A 188 11.19 14.09 12.02
N ALA A 189 11.38 14.44 13.29
CA ALA A 189 12.12 13.65 14.28
C ALA A 189 13.53 13.18 13.81
N GLY A 190 14.14 13.90 12.87
CA GLY A 190 15.46 13.57 12.30
C GLY A 190 15.43 12.94 10.91
N GLY A 191 14.24 12.64 10.36
CA GLY A 191 14.09 12.06 9.02
C GLY A 191 14.61 10.64 8.99
N ASN A 192 13.80 9.71 9.49
CA ASN A 192 14.19 8.33 9.74
C ASN A 192 13.35 7.34 8.93
N PRO A 193 13.76 6.06 8.87
CA PRO A 193 12.85 5.01 8.49
C PRO A 193 11.63 4.91 9.41
N TRP A 194 10.48 4.57 8.83
CA TRP A 194 9.20 4.36 9.49
C TRP A 194 8.83 2.88 9.42
N VAL A 195 8.36 2.34 10.54
CA VAL A 195 7.92 0.93 10.60
C VAL A 195 6.75 0.70 9.64
N LEU A 196 5.80 1.62 9.58
CA LEU A 196 4.59 1.46 8.77
C LEU A 196 4.83 1.46 7.26
N THR A 197 5.77 2.28 6.76
CA THR A 197 6.07 2.34 5.32
C THR A 197 6.90 1.14 4.89
N SER A 198 7.81 0.69 5.76
CA SER A 198 8.55 -0.57 5.59
C SER A 198 7.61 -1.77 5.57
N ALA A 199 6.69 -1.89 6.53
CA ALA A 199 5.69 -2.96 6.54
C ALA A 199 4.73 -2.90 5.34
N SER A 200 4.39 -1.70 4.86
CA SER A 200 3.60 -1.52 3.62
C SER A 200 4.35 -2.04 2.39
N LEU A 201 5.67 -1.84 2.29
CA LEU A 201 6.48 -2.45 1.23
C LEU A 201 6.42 -3.98 1.29
N ALA A 202 6.57 -4.58 2.47
CA ALA A 202 6.45 -6.02 2.64
C ALA A 202 5.08 -6.53 2.19
N GLN A 203 4.00 -5.84 2.59
CA GLN A 203 2.64 -6.13 2.14
C GLN A 203 2.56 -6.15 0.60
N LEU A 204 3.13 -5.16 -0.07
CA LEU A 204 3.07 -5.05 -1.52
C LEU A 204 3.82 -6.19 -2.22
N PHE A 205 4.96 -6.64 -1.67
CA PHE A 205 5.65 -7.83 -2.15
C PHE A 205 4.77 -9.09 -2.04
N TYR A 206 4.16 -9.36 -0.89
CA TYR A 206 3.29 -10.54 -0.74
C TYR A 206 2.09 -10.52 -1.68
N ARG A 207 1.52 -9.34 -1.94
CA ARG A 207 0.46 -9.17 -2.95
C ARG A 207 0.97 -9.46 -4.37
N GLY A 208 2.15 -8.97 -4.73
CA GLY A 208 2.80 -9.29 -6.00
C GLY A 208 3.06 -10.78 -6.18
N ALA A 209 3.58 -11.45 -5.15
CA ALA A 209 3.81 -12.89 -5.15
C ALA A 209 2.51 -13.68 -5.39
N THR A 210 1.44 -13.31 -4.70
CA THR A 210 0.11 -13.91 -4.89
C THR A 210 -0.41 -13.63 -6.31
N GLY A 211 -0.21 -12.42 -6.83
CA GLY A 211 -0.59 -12.02 -8.18
C GLY A 211 0.06 -12.87 -9.27
N PHE A 212 1.39 -13.06 -9.22
CA PHE A 212 2.11 -13.88 -10.20
C PHE A 212 1.59 -15.32 -10.27
N VAL A 213 1.34 -15.95 -9.12
CA VAL A 213 0.80 -17.32 -9.11
C VAL A 213 -0.66 -17.36 -9.53
N GLY A 214 -1.49 -16.43 -9.03
CA GLY A 214 -2.93 -16.40 -9.29
C GLY A 214 -3.26 -16.14 -10.76
N GLN A 215 -2.44 -15.34 -11.45
CA GLN A 215 -2.58 -15.04 -12.88
C GLN A 215 -1.84 -16.06 -13.76
N ASN A 216 -1.02 -16.94 -13.16
CA ASN A 216 -0.11 -17.85 -13.86
C ASN A 216 0.84 -17.11 -14.81
N GLU A 217 1.38 -15.97 -14.34
CA GLU A 217 2.23 -15.08 -15.12
C GLU A 217 3.63 -14.93 -14.50
N VAL A 218 4.59 -14.62 -15.36
CA VAL A 218 5.94 -14.18 -14.99
C VAL A 218 6.04 -12.67 -15.19
N PRO A 219 7.00 -11.98 -14.56
CA PRO A 219 7.15 -10.54 -14.75
C PRO A 219 7.35 -10.16 -16.21
N ALA A 220 6.76 -9.03 -16.60
CA ALA A 220 7.00 -8.45 -17.91
C ALA A 220 8.49 -8.17 -18.11
N GLU A 221 8.98 -8.33 -19.34
CA GLU A 221 10.41 -8.30 -19.65
C GLU A 221 11.06 -6.96 -19.24
N GLU A 222 10.35 -5.86 -19.47
CA GLU A 222 10.75 -4.50 -19.10
C GLU A 222 10.95 -4.31 -17.59
N SER A 223 10.30 -5.12 -16.75
CA SER A 223 10.41 -5.03 -15.29
C SER A 223 11.59 -5.82 -14.71
N LEU A 224 12.24 -6.70 -15.50
CA LEU A 224 13.25 -7.63 -14.99
C LEU A 224 14.52 -6.92 -14.48
N ALA A 225 14.89 -5.78 -15.08
CA ALA A 225 16.00 -4.98 -14.59
C ALA A 225 15.71 -4.40 -13.19
N HIS A 226 14.47 -3.94 -12.95
CA HIS A 226 14.04 -3.47 -11.64
C HIS A 226 14.04 -4.61 -10.62
N TRP A 227 13.51 -5.78 -10.96
CA TRP A 227 13.53 -6.95 -10.09
C TRP A 227 14.94 -7.40 -9.70
N GLN A 228 15.90 -7.37 -10.64
CA GLN A 228 17.30 -7.67 -10.34
C GLN A 228 17.85 -6.75 -9.25
N GLN A 229 17.58 -5.44 -9.36
CA GLN A 229 18.04 -4.45 -8.38
C GLN A 229 17.30 -4.58 -7.04
N ILE A 230 16.01 -4.87 -7.07
CA ILE A 230 15.21 -5.13 -5.86
C ILE A 230 15.78 -6.34 -5.11
N PHE A 231 16.00 -7.47 -5.78
CA PHE A 231 16.52 -8.67 -5.11
C PHE A 231 17.93 -8.47 -4.57
N LEU A 232 18.78 -7.76 -5.31
CA LEU A 232 20.13 -7.42 -4.85
C LEU A 232 20.11 -6.60 -3.56
N ARG A 233 19.20 -5.63 -3.45
CA ARG A 233 19.15 -4.72 -2.28
C ARG A 233 18.39 -5.29 -1.08
N VAL A 234 17.32 -6.04 -1.33
CA VAL A 234 16.39 -6.46 -0.26
C VAL A 234 16.75 -7.84 0.28
N ILE A 235 17.10 -8.80 -0.57
CA ILE A 235 17.42 -10.17 -0.14
C ILE A 235 18.91 -10.53 -0.32
N HIS A 236 19.72 -9.58 -0.79
CA HIS A 236 21.15 -9.75 -1.05
C HIS A 236 21.47 -10.86 -2.06
N GLU A 237 20.52 -11.18 -2.95
CA GLU A 237 20.70 -12.21 -3.98
C GLU A 237 20.83 -11.59 -5.37
N HIS A 238 21.84 -12.02 -6.12
CA HIS A 238 21.99 -11.64 -7.52
C HIS A 238 21.33 -12.65 -8.45
N HIS A 239 20.23 -12.27 -9.08
CA HIS A 239 19.59 -13.03 -10.16
C HIS A 239 19.76 -12.31 -11.50
N SER A 240 20.50 -12.92 -12.43
CA SER A 240 20.63 -12.34 -13.77
C SER A 240 19.28 -12.36 -14.51
N ILE A 241 19.04 -11.36 -15.35
CA ILE A 241 17.85 -11.28 -16.21
C ILE A 241 17.67 -12.58 -17.01
N ARG A 242 18.75 -13.13 -17.57
CA ARG A 242 18.73 -14.41 -18.31
C ARG A 242 18.22 -15.58 -17.45
N LYS A 243 18.54 -15.61 -16.15
CA LYS A 243 18.06 -16.63 -15.21
C LYS A 243 16.58 -16.41 -14.89
N MET A 244 16.18 -15.16 -14.59
CA MET A 244 14.80 -14.83 -14.23
C MET A 244 13.81 -15.10 -15.36
N LYS A 245 14.18 -14.90 -16.64
CA LYS A 245 13.34 -15.27 -17.80
C LYS A 245 12.98 -16.76 -17.86
N LYS A 246 13.68 -17.62 -17.11
CA LYS A 246 13.43 -19.06 -17.05
C LYS A 246 12.65 -19.49 -15.81
N TYR A 247 12.33 -18.57 -14.92
CA TYR A 247 11.56 -18.90 -13.72
C TYR A 247 10.10 -19.17 -14.08
N THR A 248 9.55 -20.21 -13.46
CA THR A 248 8.10 -20.38 -13.41
C THR A 248 7.46 -19.28 -12.54
N PRO A 249 6.16 -19.01 -12.68
CA PRO A 249 5.44 -18.09 -11.80
C PRO A 249 5.68 -18.40 -10.30
N LEU A 250 5.69 -19.69 -9.94
CA LEU A 250 5.94 -20.14 -8.57
C LEU A 250 7.36 -19.83 -8.08
N GLN A 251 8.38 -20.06 -8.91
CA GLN A 251 9.77 -19.75 -8.55
C GLN A 251 9.98 -18.24 -8.38
N PHE A 252 9.38 -17.43 -9.26
CA PHE A 252 9.46 -15.99 -9.15
C PHE A 252 8.74 -15.49 -7.89
N ALA A 253 7.52 -15.96 -7.65
CA ALA A 253 6.72 -15.60 -6.47
C ALA A 253 7.42 -15.95 -5.15
N ARG A 254 8.21 -17.02 -5.08
CA ARG A 254 9.03 -17.34 -3.90
C ARG A 254 10.09 -16.27 -3.62
N LEU A 255 10.78 -15.76 -4.64
CA LEU A 255 11.75 -14.67 -4.47
C LEU A 255 11.07 -13.38 -4.00
N VAL A 256 9.90 -13.06 -4.56
CA VAL A 256 9.11 -11.91 -4.13
C VAL A 256 8.62 -12.09 -2.69
N THR A 257 8.22 -13.30 -2.29
CA THR A 257 7.85 -13.62 -0.90
C THR A 257 9.05 -13.44 0.03
N SER A 258 10.25 -13.92 -0.35
CA SER A 258 11.48 -13.71 0.41
C SER A 258 11.82 -12.23 0.57
N ALA A 259 11.52 -11.37 -0.41
CA ALA A 259 11.70 -9.94 -0.29
C ALA A 259 10.76 -9.31 0.76
N GLY A 260 9.50 -9.79 0.83
CA GLY A 260 8.58 -9.42 1.91
C GLY A 260 9.07 -9.89 3.29
N ASP A 261 9.55 -11.13 3.38
CA ASP A 261 10.07 -11.73 4.62
C ASP A 261 11.28 -10.94 5.14
N ALA A 262 12.23 -10.63 4.25
CA ALA A 262 13.42 -9.84 4.55
C ALA A 262 13.09 -8.47 5.17
N VAL A 263 12.06 -7.77 4.67
CA VAL A 263 11.65 -6.48 5.22
C VAL A 263 11.05 -6.63 6.62
N LEU A 264 10.17 -7.62 6.85
CA LEU A 264 9.62 -7.89 8.18
C LEU A 264 10.69 -8.36 9.17
N ASP A 265 11.65 -9.15 8.72
CA ASP A 265 12.78 -9.60 9.53
C ASP A 265 13.67 -8.43 9.95
N ARG A 266 13.89 -7.43 9.09
CA ARG A 266 14.62 -6.21 9.48
C ARG A 266 13.89 -5.38 10.53
N ILE A 267 12.56 -5.23 10.38
CA ILE A 267 11.73 -4.57 11.41
C ILE A 267 11.84 -5.34 12.73
N ARG A 268 11.70 -6.67 12.69
CA ARG A 268 11.82 -7.54 13.87
C ARG A 268 13.20 -7.43 14.51
N TYR A 269 14.26 -7.38 13.72
CA TYR A 269 15.65 -7.26 14.20
C TYR A 269 15.86 -6.00 15.06
N HIS A 270 15.28 -4.87 14.64
CA HIS A 270 15.41 -3.59 15.35
C HIS A 270 14.41 -3.41 16.51
N THR A 271 13.31 -4.15 16.53
CA THR A 271 12.27 -4.07 17.59
C THR A 271 12.34 -5.20 18.62
N GLN A 272 13.15 -6.24 18.41
CA GLN A 272 13.22 -7.37 19.36
C GLN A 272 13.77 -6.99 20.74
N SER A 273 14.71 -6.04 20.80
CA SER A 273 15.33 -5.58 22.05
C SER A 273 14.37 -4.73 22.89
N SER A 274 13.37 -4.12 22.25
CA SER A 274 12.27 -3.40 22.88
C SER A 274 11.03 -4.27 23.02
N GLY A 275 11.17 -5.58 23.14
CA GLY A 275 10.02 -6.47 23.39
C GLY A 275 8.97 -6.48 22.27
N PHE A 276 9.37 -6.14 21.04
CA PHE A 276 8.52 -6.02 19.87
C PHE A 276 7.48 -4.89 19.94
N HIS A 277 7.74 -3.86 20.74
CA HIS A 277 7.04 -2.58 20.59
C HIS A 277 7.24 -2.04 19.17
N GLN A 278 6.20 -1.43 18.61
CA GLN A 278 6.20 -0.97 17.22
C GLN A 278 6.15 0.56 17.17
N PRO A 279 7.32 1.22 17.15
CA PRO A 279 7.39 2.67 17.12
C PRO A 279 6.94 3.21 15.77
N GLU A 280 6.76 4.52 15.72
CA GLU A 280 6.60 5.24 14.46
C GLU A 280 7.87 5.13 13.61
N GLN A 281 9.04 5.36 14.21
CA GLN A 281 10.32 5.47 13.51
C GLN A 281 11.42 4.60 14.13
N LEU A 282 12.42 4.28 13.30
CA LEU A 282 13.68 3.65 13.69
C LEU A 282 14.82 4.57 13.24
N ASP A 283 15.69 5.01 14.14
CA ASP A 283 16.78 5.94 13.85
C ASP A 283 17.63 5.47 12.66
N LYS A 284 17.84 6.36 11.69
CA LYS A 284 18.50 6.01 10.41
C LYS A 284 19.97 5.59 10.53
N ASN A 285 20.62 5.78 11.67
CA ASN A 285 22.03 5.44 11.86
C ASN A 285 22.22 4.19 12.71
N THR A 286 21.33 3.98 13.68
CA THR A 286 21.47 2.98 14.74
C THR A 286 20.38 1.92 14.71
N GLY A 287 19.21 2.22 14.13
CA GLY A 287 18.02 1.37 14.18
C GLY A 287 17.27 1.42 15.52
N ALA A 288 17.70 2.25 16.46
CA ALA A 288 17.00 2.42 17.74
C ALA A 288 15.62 3.05 17.55
N GLU A 289 14.66 2.75 18.44
CA GLU A 289 13.32 3.34 18.39
C GLU A 289 13.37 4.87 18.50
N ALA A 290 12.53 5.54 17.70
CA ALA A 290 12.40 6.98 17.69
C ALA A 290 10.93 7.41 17.52
N SER A 291 10.64 8.64 17.95
CA SER A 291 9.28 9.22 17.95
C SER A 291 8.30 8.40 18.83
N ALA A 292 7.01 8.31 18.45
CA ALA A 292 5.99 7.62 19.22
C ALA A 292 6.30 6.11 19.36
N THR A 293 6.31 5.59 20.59
CA THR A 293 6.73 4.20 20.91
C THR A 293 5.75 3.13 20.45
N ASP A 294 4.44 3.38 20.54
CA ASP A 294 3.40 2.40 20.23
C ASP A 294 2.40 2.97 19.22
N LEU A 295 2.86 3.17 17.98
CA LEU A 295 2.00 3.73 16.96
C LEU A 295 1.04 2.67 16.43
N THR A 296 -0.26 2.84 16.69
CA THR A 296 -1.34 1.96 16.20
C THR A 296 -1.21 1.63 14.70
N TRP A 297 -0.78 2.59 13.89
CA TRP A 297 -0.61 2.40 12.45
C TRP A 297 0.57 1.47 12.09
N SER A 298 1.66 1.50 12.85
CA SER A 298 2.78 0.55 12.70
C SER A 298 2.30 -0.88 12.97
N TYR A 299 1.58 -1.10 14.07
CA TYR A 299 0.96 -2.39 14.36
C TYR A 299 0.00 -2.84 13.24
N ALA A 300 -0.88 -1.96 12.79
CA ALA A 300 -1.89 -2.29 11.77
C ALA A 300 -1.26 -2.67 10.42
N THR A 301 -0.19 -1.99 10.00
CA THR A 301 0.51 -2.30 8.74
C THR A 301 1.30 -3.60 8.81
N ILE A 302 1.93 -3.90 9.94
CA ILE A 302 2.56 -5.22 10.18
C ILE A 302 1.53 -6.33 10.10
N LEU A 303 0.39 -6.19 10.79
CA LEU A 303 -0.68 -7.20 10.76
C LEU A 303 -1.24 -7.40 9.35
N LYS A 304 -1.41 -6.33 8.56
CA LYS A 304 -1.79 -6.43 7.15
C LYS A 304 -0.73 -7.18 6.33
N ALA A 305 0.55 -6.87 6.52
CA ALA A 305 1.63 -7.56 5.85
C ALA A 305 1.66 -9.05 6.19
N MET A 306 1.51 -9.41 7.48
CA MET A 306 1.45 -10.81 7.94
C MET A 306 0.22 -11.54 7.40
N TRP A 307 -0.94 -10.88 7.28
CA TRP A 307 -2.11 -11.49 6.65
C TRP A 307 -1.84 -11.83 5.18
N HIS A 308 -1.26 -10.90 4.42
CA HIS A 308 -0.88 -11.16 3.04
C HIS A 308 0.26 -12.18 2.91
N ARG A 309 1.20 -12.21 3.87
CA ARG A 309 2.24 -13.24 3.95
C ARG A 309 1.64 -14.64 4.05
N ASN A 310 0.62 -14.84 4.88
CA ASN A 310 -0.04 -16.14 5.01
C ASN A 310 -0.69 -16.57 3.68
N ASN A 311 -1.34 -15.65 2.97
CA ASN A 311 -1.92 -15.94 1.65
C ASN A 311 -0.85 -16.23 0.59
N ALA A 312 0.27 -15.51 0.61
CA ALA A 312 1.39 -15.77 -0.27
C ALA A 312 2.04 -17.13 0.04
N ALA A 313 2.22 -17.46 1.32
CA ALA A 313 2.76 -18.74 1.79
C ALA A 313 1.86 -19.92 1.37
N SER A 314 0.54 -19.85 1.60
CA SER A 314 -0.38 -20.90 1.15
C SER A 314 -0.38 -21.09 -0.36
N THR A 315 -0.02 -20.04 -1.11
CA THR A 315 0.04 -20.07 -2.58
C THR A 315 1.40 -20.57 -3.10
N THR A 316 2.49 -20.32 -2.36
CA THR A 316 3.88 -20.51 -2.82
C THR A 316 4.63 -21.66 -2.13
N LEU A 317 4.22 -22.06 -0.93
CA LEU A 317 4.85 -23.07 -0.09
C LEU A 317 4.01 -24.36 -0.02
N ASP A 318 2.67 -24.28 0.00
CA ASP A 318 1.78 -25.44 0.24
C ASP A 318 1.38 -26.25 -1.02
N ARG A 319 2.05 -26.08 -2.17
CA ARG A 319 1.83 -26.90 -3.38
C ARG A 319 2.76 -28.12 -3.48
N PHE A 320 2.99 -28.81 -2.36
CA PHE A 320 3.67 -30.10 -2.32
C PHE A 320 2.90 -31.12 -1.49
#